data_AF-A0A6N2MVQ6-F1
#
_entry.id   AF-A0A6N2MVQ6-F1
#
_cell.length_a   1.000
_cell.length_b   1.000
_cell.length_c   1.000
_cell.angle_alpha   90.00
_cell.angle_beta   90.00
_cell.angle_gamma   90.00
#
_symmetry.space_group_name_H-M   'P 1'
#
loop_
_entity.id
_entity.type
_entity.pdbx_description
1 polymer ?
#
loop_
_entity_poly.entity_id
_entity_poly.type
_entity_poly.pdbx_seq_one_letter_code
_entity_poly.pdbx_strand_id
1 'polypeptide(L)'
;MWRFLWRSIDRFSLQYFKHVINELQKIKVVDMYNRELVVDLLQSIVEIVTYGDRQDSQIFECFMEHQVLAEFVRVLKISKNSRIEAPLLQYLSIMIQNMDSEYAIYYCLSNDYVNNIITHPYKFDVGDLAQYYISFLRSVSNKINGDTLCLLVKVHGDAVVSFPLYSEALKFTQHGEKMIQTAIRALTLNIYNVSDDMVYQFITTPPFSKYFSDLVHSLKEQCIHLDNLVHALEEMGINQRRKELLLKTDRLVDDLYYLKDILCVGESRLSNVVTQNVINLLLFPILHPLLQLRQSGGSNLSPITSLYIVSCLIQVIGGKSIVNYVAGVLLYPYMSSSVRDAWEACLSSAVFNHFNDMEKSPCSTKSEGAESVNGSPLCRHFPEGRILDLILSDNHSLSLASLFLLLTLTESQDLEDKLASMVSLSAMQHGNGGKYTREVYASDFKCIIECFSK
;
A
#
# COMPACT_ATOMS: atom_id res chain seq x y z
N MET A 1 -1.30 26.51 41.09
CA MET A 1 -1.15 26.58 42.56
C MET A 1 -1.34 25.25 43.30
N TRP A 2 -1.71 24.14 42.62
CA TRP A 2 -2.00 22.85 43.26
C TRP A 2 -0.81 21.88 43.37
N ARG A 3 0.33 22.18 42.72
CA ARG A 3 1.53 21.31 42.72
C ARG A 3 2.31 21.28 44.05
N PHE A 4 2.00 22.14 45.02
CA PHE A 4 2.74 22.23 46.29
C PHE A 4 2.16 21.42 47.45
N LEU A 5 0.91 20.95 47.37
CA LEU A 5 0.25 20.19 48.45
C LEU A 5 0.46 18.66 48.36
N TRP A 6 1.06 18.15 47.28
CA TRP A 6 1.19 16.71 47.01
C TRP A 6 2.59 16.14 47.28
N ARG A 7 3.41 16.82 48.10
CA ARG A 7 4.81 16.40 48.37
C ARG A 7 4.97 15.15 49.24
N SER A 8 3.90 14.50 49.72
CA SER A 8 3.98 13.32 50.58
C SER A 8 3.23 12.08 50.10
N ILE A 9 2.53 12.15 48.96
CA ILE A 9 1.80 11.00 48.42
C ILE A 9 2.63 10.42 47.27
N ASP A 10 2.95 9.13 47.37
CA ASP A 10 3.61 8.42 46.29
C ASP A 10 2.72 8.44 45.04
N ARG A 11 3.24 9.07 43.99
CA ARG A 11 2.55 9.25 42.71
C ARG A 11 2.23 7.93 42.02
N PHE A 12 2.99 6.87 42.31
CA PHE A 12 2.76 5.55 41.73
C PHE A 12 2.02 4.60 42.68
N SER A 13 1.43 5.12 43.77
CA SER A 13 0.64 4.30 44.68
C SER A 13 -0.74 3.96 44.14
N LEU A 14 -1.23 2.77 44.48
CA LEU A 14 -2.59 2.31 44.18
C LEU A 14 -3.68 3.27 44.72
N GLN A 15 -3.45 3.87 45.90
CA GLN A 15 -4.39 4.81 46.50
C GLN A 15 -4.50 6.10 45.69
N TYR A 16 -3.37 6.64 45.23
CA TYR A 16 -3.37 7.81 44.35
C TYR A 16 -4.03 7.50 43.01
N PHE A 17 -3.75 6.32 42.45
CA PHE A 17 -4.38 5.92 41.19
C PHE A 17 -5.91 5.89 41.28
N LYS A 18 -6.46 5.27 42.34
CA LYS A 18 -7.90 5.28 42.63
C LYS A 18 -8.46 6.70 42.77
N HIS A 19 -7.72 7.60 43.42
CA HIS A 19 -8.12 9.00 43.55
C HIS A 19 -8.22 9.69 42.18
N VAL A 20 -7.20 9.54 41.32
CA VAL A 20 -7.18 10.14 39.97
C VAL A 20 -8.35 9.62 39.11
N ILE A 21 -8.63 8.31 39.14
CA ILE A 21 -9.77 7.71 38.44
C ILE A 21 -11.09 8.31 38.94
N ASN A 22 -11.27 8.40 40.26
CA ASN A 22 -12.49 8.94 40.85
C ASN A 22 -12.71 10.41 40.48
N GLU A 23 -11.66 11.23 40.42
CA GLU A 23 -11.76 12.61 39.95
C GLU A 23 -12.18 12.67 38.48
N LEU A 24 -11.63 11.83 37.61
CA LEU A 24 -12.04 11.76 36.20
C LEU A 24 -13.51 11.36 36.05
N GLN A 25 -13.99 10.40 36.84
CA GLN A 25 -15.37 9.90 36.82
C GLN A 25 -16.42 10.93 37.28
N LYS A 26 -16.01 11.88 38.15
CA LYS A 26 -16.87 12.98 38.60
C LYS A 26 -17.17 13.98 37.49
N ILE A 27 -16.28 14.12 36.50
CA ILE A 27 -16.43 15.09 35.40
C ILE A 27 -17.54 14.63 34.46
N LYS A 28 -18.62 15.41 34.37
CA LYS A 28 -19.80 15.09 33.52
C LYS A 28 -19.77 15.74 32.14
N VAL A 29 -19.11 16.89 32.01
CA VAL A 29 -18.92 17.61 30.75
C VAL A 29 -17.49 18.15 30.73
N VAL A 30 -16.82 18.06 29.57
CA VAL A 30 -15.51 18.68 29.38
C VAL A 30 -15.66 19.91 28.50
N ASP A 31 -15.24 21.05 29.03
CA ASP A 31 -15.27 22.35 28.37
C ASP A 31 -13.87 22.98 28.39
N MET A 32 -13.77 24.24 27.96
CA MET A 32 -12.50 24.95 27.91
C MET A 32 -11.91 25.28 29.30
N TYR A 33 -12.72 25.32 30.36
CA TYR A 33 -12.29 25.69 31.70
C TYR A 33 -11.71 24.51 32.48
N ASN A 34 -12.25 23.31 32.29
CA ASN A 34 -11.76 22.09 32.94
C ASN A 34 -10.84 21.23 32.07
N ARG A 35 -10.59 21.64 30.81
CA ARG A 35 -9.74 20.94 29.84
C ARG A 35 -8.37 20.57 30.41
N GLU A 36 -7.66 21.53 31.01
CA GLU A 36 -6.30 21.31 31.52
C GLU A 36 -6.29 20.27 32.64
N LEU A 37 -7.28 20.34 33.55
CA LEU A 37 -7.44 19.35 34.61
C LEU A 37 -7.68 17.96 34.02
N VAL A 38 -8.56 17.83 33.01
CA VAL A 38 -8.82 16.55 32.34
C VAL A 38 -7.54 16.00 31.71
N VAL A 39 -6.78 16.83 31.00
CA VAL A 39 -5.51 16.44 30.38
C VAL A 39 -4.50 15.97 31.44
N ASP A 40 -4.37 16.69 32.55
CA ASP A 40 -3.49 16.30 33.67
C ASP A 40 -3.90 14.97 34.32
N LEU A 41 -5.21 14.72 34.45
CA LEU A 41 -5.74 13.45 34.97
C LEU A 41 -5.46 12.30 34.00
N LEU A 42 -5.72 12.49 32.70
CA LEU A 42 -5.44 11.50 31.65
C LEU A 42 -3.95 11.13 31.61
N GLN A 43 -3.08 12.15 31.66
CA GLN A 43 -1.63 11.95 31.72
C GLN A 43 -1.23 11.16 32.96
N SER A 44 -1.76 11.54 34.13
CA SER A 44 -1.45 10.84 35.39
C SER A 44 -1.87 9.37 35.34
N ILE A 45 -3.05 9.07 34.78
CA ILE A 45 -3.51 7.69 34.60
C ILE A 45 -2.53 6.92 33.71
N VAL A 46 -2.18 7.46 32.54
CA VAL A 46 -1.30 6.76 31.59
C VAL A 46 0.09 6.51 32.17
N GLU A 47 0.68 7.50 32.84
CA GLU A 47 2.00 7.33 33.47
C GLU A 47 1.97 6.25 34.56
N ILE A 48 0.93 6.23 35.39
CA ILE A 48 0.79 5.24 36.47
C ILE A 48 0.54 3.84 35.91
N VAL A 49 -0.33 3.69 34.91
CA VAL A 49 -0.64 2.38 34.30
C VAL A 49 0.57 1.82 33.56
N THR A 50 1.29 2.65 32.83
CA THR A 50 2.51 2.23 32.11
C THR A 50 3.60 1.77 33.08
N TYR A 51 3.70 2.42 34.25
CA TYR A 51 4.57 1.96 35.34
C TYR A 51 4.06 0.64 35.96
N GLY A 52 2.77 0.57 36.26
CA GLY A 52 2.11 -0.58 36.89
C GLY A 52 2.23 -1.88 36.07
N ASP A 53 2.07 -1.81 34.75
CA ASP A 53 2.21 -2.97 33.85
C ASP A 53 3.55 -3.71 34.02
N ARG A 54 4.62 -2.96 34.35
CA ARG A 54 5.97 -3.51 34.50
C ARG A 54 6.37 -3.82 35.93
N GLN A 55 5.84 -3.08 36.90
CA GLN A 55 6.39 -3.04 38.27
C GLN A 55 5.40 -3.46 39.35
N ASP A 56 4.09 -3.27 39.16
CA ASP A 56 3.07 -3.57 40.17
C ASP A 56 1.74 -3.98 39.52
N SER A 57 1.47 -5.29 39.51
CA SER A 57 0.27 -5.86 38.91
C SER A 57 -1.03 -5.34 39.55
N GLN A 58 -1.01 -4.90 40.81
CA GLN A 58 -2.21 -4.40 41.50
C GLN A 58 -2.73 -3.11 40.86
N ILE A 59 -1.83 -2.28 40.31
CA ILE A 59 -2.21 -1.07 39.59
C ILE A 59 -2.95 -1.44 38.30
N PHE A 60 -2.45 -2.44 37.58
CA PHE A 60 -3.09 -2.89 36.35
C PHE A 60 -4.42 -3.59 36.61
N GLU A 61 -4.51 -4.41 37.66
CA GLU A 61 -5.78 -4.98 38.13
C GLU A 61 -6.80 -3.88 38.44
N CYS A 62 -6.40 -2.84 39.16
CA CYS A 62 -7.25 -1.68 39.43
C CYS A 62 -7.71 -0.95 38.14
N PHE A 63 -6.83 -0.83 37.14
CA PHE A 63 -7.15 -0.24 35.84
C PHE A 63 -8.22 -1.04 35.09
N MET A 64 -8.17 -2.37 35.18
CA MET A 64 -9.17 -3.27 34.63
C MET A 64 -10.49 -3.19 35.41
N GLU A 65 -10.45 -3.30 36.73
CA GLU A 65 -11.63 -3.25 37.61
C GLU A 65 -12.46 -1.98 37.42
N HIS A 66 -11.80 -0.84 37.26
CA HIS A 66 -12.47 0.46 37.08
C HIS A 66 -12.80 0.77 35.61
N GLN A 67 -12.57 -0.16 34.68
CA GLN A 67 -12.83 0.00 33.25
C GLN A 67 -12.29 1.32 32.68
N VAL A 68 -11.04 1.66 33.02
CA VAL A 68 -10.51 3.01 32.73
C VAL A 68 -10.47 3.33 31.23
N LEU A 69 -10.35 2.35 30.35
CA LEU A 69 -10.50 2.55 28.90
C LEU A 69 -11.91 3.01 28.52
N ALA A 70 -12.95 2.50 29.19
CA ALA A 70 -14.32 2.97 29.02
C ALA A 70 -14.44 4.44 29.45
N GLU A 71 -13.71 4.85 30.50
CA GLU A 71 -13.65 6.24 30.93
C GLU A 71 -12.97 7.15 29.89
N PHE A 72 -11.93 6.69 29.21
CA PHE A 72 -11.34 7.43 28.08
C PHE A 72 -12.33 7.61 26.93
N VAL A 73 -13.08 6.55 26.56
CA VAL A 73 -14.16 6.62 25.57
C VAL A 73 -15.25 7.62 26.02
N ARG A 74 -15.64 7.58 27.30
CA ARG A 74 -16.64 8.48 27.87
C ARG A 74 -16.18 9.92 27.80
N VAL A 75 -14.96 10.20 28.26
CA VAL A 75 -14.33 11.54 28.25
C VAL A 75 -14.33 12.10 26.83
N LEU A 76 -13.93 11.31 25.84
CA LEU A 76 -13.94 11.69 24.42
C LEU A 76 -15.36 12.02 23.90
N LYS A 77 -16.41 11.35 24.40
CA LYS A 77 -17.81 11.61 24.01
C LYS A 77 -18.38 12.88 24.66
N ILE A 78 -17.98 13.20 25.89
CA ILE A 78 -18.49 14.36 26.64
C ILE A 78 -17.68 15.65 26.39
N SER A 79 -16.67 15.61 25.52
CA SER A 79 -15.72 16.68 25.29
C SER A 79 -15.96 17.54 24.05
N LYS A 80 -17.24 17.77 23.73
CA LYS A 80 -17.62 18.48 22.50
C LYS A 80 -16.93 19.85 22.42
N ASN A 81 -16.07 20.04 21.42
CA ASN A 81 -15.32 21.27 21.11
C ASN A 81 -14.23 21.67 22.13
N SER A 82 -13.84 20.81 23.08
CA SER A 82 -12.81 21.16 24.07
C SER A 82 -11.36 20.86 23.61
N ARG A 83 -11.16 20.31 22.40
CA ARG A 83 -9.84 20.03 21.81
C ARG A 83 -8.98 19.07 22.66
N ILE A 84 -9.58 18.11 23.36
CA ILE A 84 -8.84 17.09 24.14
C ILE A 84 -8.45 15.87 23.31
N GLU A 85 -8.94 15.77 22.08
CA GLU A 85 -8.79 14.62 21.19
C GLU A 85 -7.30 14.32 20.95
N ALA A 86 -6.50 15.34 20.60
CA ALA A 86 -5.08 15.17 20.36
C ALA A 86 -4.29 14.71 21.61
N PRO A 87 -4.39 15.37 22.78
CA PRO A 87 -3.78 14.86 24.01
C PRO A 87 -4.21 13.44 24.39
N LEU A 88 -5.52 13.13 24.31
CA LEU A 88 -6.02 11.80 24.63
C LEU A 88 -5.41 10.73 23.71
N LEU A 89 -5.42 10.98 22.40
CA LEU A 89 -4.81 10.10 21.41
C LEU A 89 -3.31 9.92 21.69
N GLN A 90 -2.59 11.01 21.98
CA GLN A 90 -1.16 10.94 22.32
C GLN A 90 -0.89 10.05 23.54
N TYR A 91 -1.63 10.25 24.63
CA TYR A 91 -1.44 9.44 25.83
C TYR A 91 -1.82 7.98 25.62
N LEU A 92 -2.90 7.72 24.89
CA LEU A 92 -3.26 6.36 24.47
C LEU A 92 -2.17 5.70 23.63
N SER A 93 -1.58 6.43 22.67
CA SER A 93 -0.46 5.92 21.86
C SER A 93 0.73 5.50 22.71
N ILE A 94 1.10 6.36 23.68
CA ILE A 94 2.22 6.11 24.60
C ILE A 94 1.90 4.90 25.49
N MET A 95 0.70 4.85 26.05
CA MET A 95 0.25 3.76 26.91
C MET A 95 0.32 2.42 26.17
N ILE A 96 -0.37 2.32 25.02
CA ILE A 96 -0.43 1.09 24.25
C ILE A 96 0.96 0.67 23.76
N GLN A 97 1.79 1.61 23.30
CA GLN A 97 3.13 1.28 22.83
C GLN A 97 4.01 0.64 23.92
N ASN A 98 3.89 1.11 25.16
CA ASN A 98 4.73 0.67 26.28
C ASN A 98 4.17 -0.50 27.09
N MET A 99 2.97 -0.98 26.78
CA MET A 99 2.42 -2.20 27.41
C MET A 99 3.16 -3.44 26.90
N ASP A 100 3.70 -4.22 27.81
CA ASP A 100 4.49 -5.43 27.50
C ASP A 100 3.79 -6.71 27.95
N SER A 101 2.91 -6.63 28.97
CA SER A 101 2.13 -7.77 29.45
C SER A 101 1.09 -8.22 28.43
N GLU A 102 1.04 -9.53 28.18
CA GLU A 102 0.02 -10.15 27.33
C GLU A 102 -1.39 -9.83 27.86
N TYR A 103 -1.62 -9.98 29.17
CA TYR A 103 -2.90 -9.64 29.80
C TYR A 103 -3.32 -8.18 29.54
N ALA A 104 -2.35 -7.25 29.53
CA ALA A 104 -2.63 -5.85 29.28
C ALA A 104 -3.00 -5.58 27.82
N ILE A 105 -2.30 -6.21 26.89
CA ILE A 105 -2.61 -6.14 25.45
C ILE A 105 -4.00 -6.71 25.19
N TYR A 106 -4.30 -7.91 25.70
CA TYR A 106 -5.62 -8.52 25.54
C TYR A 106 -6.72 -7.65 26.11
N TYR A 107 -6.56 -7.11 27.33
CA TYR A 107 -7.55 -6.21 27.93
C TYR A 107 -7.78 -4.96 27.07
N CYS A 108 -6.71 -4.34 26.56
CA CYS A 108 -6.81 -3.11 25.78
C CYS A 108 -7.52 -3.30 24.44
N LEU A 109 -7.22 -4.41 23.75
CA LEU A 109 -7.82 -4.71 22.45
C LEU A 109 -9.23 -5.29 22.58
N SER A 110 -9.59 -5.82 23.76
CA SER A 110 -10.91 -6.36 24.06
C SER A 110 -11.97 -5.28 24.34
N ASN A 111 -13.23 -5.70 24.42
CA ASN A 111 -14.39 -4.89 24.84
C ASN A 111 -14.68 -3.67 23.94
N ASP A 112 -14.19 -3.66 22.71
CA ASP A 112 -14.49 -2.65 21.68
C ASP A 112 -14.08 -1.21 22.06
N TYR A 113 -13.33 -0.99 23.15
CA TYR A 113 -12.94 0.37 23.56
C TYR A 113 -12.02 1.04 22.55
N VAL A 114 -10.99 0.34 22.09
CA VAL A 114 -10.08 0.82 21.04
C VAL A 114 -10.86 1.10 19.76
N ASN A 115 -11.74 0.19 19.33
CA ASN A 115 -12.61 0.42 18.17
C ASN A 115 -13.52 1.64 18.33
N ASN A 116 -14.08 1.88 19.51
CA ASN A 116 -14.88 3.08 19.81
C ASN A 116 -14.05 4.37 19.74
N ILE A 117 -12.76 4.32 20.12
CA ILE A 117 -11.83 5.44 19.97
C ILE A 117 -11.51 5.65 18.49
N ILE A 118 -11.17 4.57 17.75
CA ILE A 118 -10.85 4.62 16.32
C ILE A 118 -12.00 5.23 15.51
N THR A 119 -13.23 4.81 15.77
CA THR A 119 -14.45 5.24 15.05
C THR A 119 -15.05 6.56 15.55
N HIS A 120 -14.43 7.21 16.54
CA HIS A 120 -14.91 8.49 17.03
C HIS A 120 -14.90 9.55 15.90
N PRO A 121 -15.93 10.42 15.77
CA PRO A 121 -16.04 11.40 14.70
C PRO A 121 -15.08 12.60 14.87
N TYR A 122 -13.78 12.38 14.64
CA TYR A 122 -12.76 13.41 14.65
C TYR A 122 -12.93 14.41 13.50
N LYS A 123 -12.56 15.66 13.75
CA LYS A 123 -12.51 16.73 12.74
C LYS A 123 -11.06 17.02 12.38
N PHE A 124 -10.61 16.53 11.23
CA PHE A 124 -9.23 16.66 10.77
C PHE A 124 -8.93 17.96 10.01
N ASP A 125 -9.92 18.85 9.85
CA ASP A 125 -9.83 20.05 9.02
C ASP A 125 -8.80 21.09 9.51
N VAL A 126 -8.37 21.03 10.79
CA VAL A 126 -7.51 22.05 11.40
C VAL A 126 -6.47 21.41 12.34
N GLY A 127 -5.19 21.73 12.09
CA GLY A 127 -4.07 21.39 12.97
C GLY A 127 -3.56 19.96 12.82
N ASP A 128 -2.75 19.51 13.78
CA ASP A 128 -1.97 18.27 13.67
C ASP A 128 -2.73 17.02 14.17
N LEU A 129 -4.07 17.08 14.31
CA LEU A 129 -4.86 15.98 14.87
C LEU A 129 -4.68 14.66 14.10
N ALA A 130 -4.54 14.74 12.78
CA ALA A 130 -4.27 13.59 11.92
C ALA A 130 -2.99 12.86 12.34
N GLN A 131 -1.93 13.57 12.72
CA GLN A 131 -0.67 12.97 13.14
C GLN A 131 -0.83 12.18 14.45
N TYR A 132 -1.55 12.74 15.43
CA TYR A 132 -1.86 12.03 16.67
C TYR A 132 -2.74 10.80 16.44
N TYR A 133 -3.74 10.92 15.57
CA TYR A 133 -4.63 9.81 15.22
C TYR A 133 -3.88 8.67 14.54
N ILE A 134 -3.04 8.97 13.53
CA ILE A 134 -2.25 7.95 12.83
C ILE A 134 -1.18 7.34 13.73
N SER A 135 -0.58 8.13 14.63
CA SER A 135 0.30 7.60 15.67
C SER A 135 -0.43 6.59 16.57
N PHE A 136 -1.66 6.89 16.99
CA PHE A 136 -2.49 5.98 17.77
C PHE A 136 -2.84 4.70 17.01
N LEU A 137 -3.31 4.80 15.76
CA LEU A 137 -3.58 3.61 14.93
C LEU A 137 -2.33 2.74 14.77
N ARG A 138 -1.16 3.35 14.57
CA ARG A 138 0.12 2.65 14.48
C ARG A 138 0.48 1.95 15.80
N SER A 139 0.30 2.60 16.94
CA SER A 139 0.53 1.97 18.26
C SER A 139 -0.35 0.73 18.46
N VAL A 140 -1.63 0.81 18.09
CA VAL A 140 -2.55 -0.34 18.12
C VAL A 140 -2.09 -1.43 17.16
N SER A 141 -1.75 -1.07 15.92
CA SER A 141 -1.24 -2.02 14.92
C SER A 141 0.00 -2.76 15.41
N ASN A 142 0.95 -2.08 16.06
CA ASN A 142 2.16 -2.74 16.55
C ASN A 142 1.92 -3.77 17.67
N LYS A 143 0.71 -3.82 18.24
CA LYS A 143 0.31 -4.80 19.28
C LYS A 143 -0.59 -5.92 18.75
N ILE A 144 -0.99 -5.88 17.47
CA ILE A 144 -1.74 -6.98 16.86
C ILE A 144 -0.81 -8.08 16.36
N ASN A 145 -1.24 -9.32 16.53
CA ASN A 145 -0.65 -10.53 15.97
C ASN A 145 -1.77 -11.49 15.54
N GLY A 146 -1.43 -12.71 15.12
CA GLY A 146 -2.40 -13.70 14.66
C GLY A 146 -3.47 -14.06 15.70
N ASP A 147 -3.16 -13.96 16.99
CA ASP A 147 -4.09 -14.29 18.07
C ASP A 147 -4.95 -13.09 18.49
N THR A 148 -4.39 -11.87 18.46
CA THR A 148 -5.06 -10.67 18.99
C THR A 148 -5.82 -9.87 17.95
N LEU A 149 -5.55 -10.05 16.65
CA LEU A 149 -6.29 -9.35 15.59
C LEU A 149 -7.80 -9.60 15.68
N CYS A 150 -8.19 -10.84 16.04
CA CYS A 150 -9.58 -11.24 16.16
C CYS A 150 -10.38 -10.38 17.17
N LEU A 151 -9.71 -9.75 18.13
CA LEU A 151 -10.32 -8.87 19.14
C LEU A 151 -10.75 -7.51 18.58
N LEU A 152 -10.17 -7.10 17.45
CA LEU A 152 -10.48 -5.81 16.81
C LEU A 152 -11.48 -5.92 15.66
N VAL A 153 -11.82 -7.13 15.23
CA VAL A 153 -12.77 -7.37 14.14
C VAL A 153 -14.15 -7.76 14.69
N LYS A 154 -15.20 -7.39 13.97
CA LYS A 154 -16.55 -7.89 14.22
C LYS A 154 -16.90 -8.91 13.16
N VAL A 155 -17.22 -10.12 13.61
CA VAL A 155 -17.59 -11.25 12.75
C VAL A 155 -19.10 -11.47 12.86
N HIS A 156 -19.75 -11.71 11.73
CA HIS A 156 -21.15 -12.12 11.67
C HIS A 156 -21.28 -13.33 10.73
N GLY A 157 -21.65 -14.49 11.28
CA GLY A 157 -21.54 -15.76 10.56
C GLY A 157 -20.06 -16.06 10.27
N ASP A 158 -19.75 -16.36 9.01
CA ASP A 158 -18.39 -16.70 8.56
C ASP A 158 -17.71 -15.52 7.83
N ALA A 159 -18.09 -14.29 8.16
CA ALA A 159 -17.57 -13.09 7.52
C ALA A 159 -17.24 -11.98 8.52
N VAL A 160 -16.08 -11.35 8.35
CA VAL A 160 -15.77 -10.08 9.01
C VAL A 160 -16.63 -8.99 8.38
N VAL A 161 -17.40 -8.28 9.21
CA VAL A 161 -18.29 -7.18 8.78
C VAL A 161 -17.76 -5.81 9.16
N SER A 162 -16.82 -5.75 10.11
CA SER A 162 -16.20 -4.49 10.54
C SER A 162 -14.77 -4.73 10.99
N PHE A 163 -13.86 -3.90 10.48
CA PHE A 163 -12.48 -3.82 10.95
C PHE A 163 -12.05 -2.34 10.98
N PRO A 164 -12.36 -1.62 12.07
CA PRO A 164 -12.14 -0.18 12.16
C PRO A 164 -10.67 0.23 11.97
N LEU A 165 -9.72 -0.52 12.53
CA LEU A 165 -8.29 -0.22 12.41
C LEU A 165 -7.84 -0.14 10.95
N TYR A 166 -8.28 -1.08 10.11
CA TYR A 166 -7.98 -1.09 8.69
C TYR A 166 -8.77 -0.02 7.93
N SER A 167 -10.10 -0.02 8.08
CA SER A 167 -10.99 0.85 7.30
C SER A 167 -10.78 2.35 7.55
N GLU A 168 -10.50 2.76 8.80
CA GLU A 168 -10.18 4.15 9.10
C GLU A 168 -8.78 4.55 8.63
N ALA A 169 -7.78 3.65 8.74
CA ALA A 169 -6.43 3.88 8.23
C ALA A 169 -6.43 4.17 6.72
N LEU A 170 -7.25 3.45 5.94
CA LEU A 170 -7.31 3.62 4.49
C LEU A 170 -7.75 5.02 4.04
N LYS A 171 -8.48 5.77 4.88
CA LYS A 171 -8.88 7.16 4.59
C LYS A 171 -7.70 8.13 4.48
N PHE A 172 -6.53 7.76 4.99
CA PHE A 172 -5.33 8.60 5.02
C PHE A 172 -4.26 8.18 4.01
N THR A 173 -4.56 7.22 3.12
CA THR A 173 -3.61 6.68 2.15
C THR A 173 -3.08 7.72 1.15
N GLN A 174 -3.87 8.75 0.86
CA GLN A 174 -3.51 9.88 -0.02
C GLN A 174 -3.26 11.20 0.75
N HIS A 175 -2.94 11.12 2.05
CA HIS A 175 -2.70 12.33 2.86
C HIS A 175 -1.49 13.14 2.36
N GLY A 176 -1.53 14.48 2.43
CA GLY A 176 -0.46 15.33 1.88
C GLY A 176 0.92 15.14 2.53
N GLU A 177 0.96 14.74 3.80
CA GLU A 177 2.20 14.48 4.54
C GLU A 177 2.73 13.07 4.32
N LYS A 178 3.97 12.96 3.81
CA LYS A 178 4.64 11.68 3.56
C LYS A 178 4.76 10.79 4.81
N MET A 179 5.03 11.38 5.99
CA MET A 179 5.14 10.61 7.23
C MET A 179 3.86 9.87 7.59
N ILE A 180 2.70 10.49 7.36
CA ILE A 180 1.39 9.84 7.54
C ILE A 180 1.24 8.69 6.55
N GLN A 181 1.55 8.90 5.26
CA GLN A 181 1.49 7.82 4.26
C GLN A 181 2.39 6.64 4.65
N THR A 182 3.63 6.89 5.08
CA THR A 182 4.56 5.85 5.54
C THR A 182 4.01 5.08 6.75
N ALA A 183 3.39 5.77 7.71
CA ALA A 183 2.78 5.11 8.86
C ALA A 183 1.59 4.22 8.46
N ILE A 184 0.75 4.67 7.52
CA ILE A 184 -0.36 3.87 6.97
C ILE A 184 0.15 2.64 6.21
N ARG A 185 1.20 2.78 5.40
CA ARG A 185 1.84 1.66 4.69
C ARG A 185 2.39 0.62 5.66
N ALA A 186 3.09 1.05 6.72
CA ALA A 186 3.58 0.14 7.75
C ALA A 186 2.43 -0.56 8.49
N LEU A 187 1.36 0.17 8.83
CA LEU A 187 0.18 -0.38 9.49
C LEU A 187 -0.52 -1.43 8.62
N THR A 188 -0.75 -1.14 7.35
CA THR A 188 -1.43 -2.06 6.42
C THR A 188 -0.59 -3.30 6.13
N LEU A 189 0.73 -3.17 5.94
CA LEU A 189 1.64 -4.32 5.84
C LEU A 189 1.61 -5.20 7.09
N ASN A 190 1.63 -4.59 8.27
CA ASN A 190 1.54 -5.35 9.51
C ASN A 190 0.22 -6.12 9.61
N ILE A 191 -0.91 -5.50 9.24
CA ILE A 191 -2.20 -6.18 9.16
C ILE A 191 -2.12 -7.36 8.19
N TYR A 192 -1.60 -7.17 6.98
CA TYR A 192 -1.48 -8.26 6.00
C TYR A 192 -0.66 -9.43 6.56
N ASN A 193 0.48 -9.16 7.19
CA ASN A 193 1.34 -10.20 7.75
C ASN A 193 0.71 -11.04 8.88
N VAL A 194 -0.31 -10.54 9.57
CA VAL A 194 -0.94 -11.22 10.72
C VAL A 194 -2.41 -11.59 10.47
N SER A 195 -2.92 -11.37 9.26
CA SER A 195 -4.31 -11.66 8.88
C SER A 195 -4.58 -13.15 8.68
N ASP A 196 -5.80 -13.57 8.98
CA ASP A 196 -6.34 -14.89 8.67
C ASP A 196 -7.23 -14.86 7.41
N ASP A 197 -7.76 -16.02 7.01
CA ASP A 197 -8.58 -16.18 5.80
C ASP A 197 -9.82 -15.26 5.76
N MET A 198 -10.48 -15.04 6.91
CA MET A 198 -11.67 -14.19 6.99
C MET A 198 -11.31 -12.72 6.81
N VAL A 199 -10.16 -12.31 7.35
CA VAL A 199 -9.67 -10.93 7.23
C VAL A 199 -9.13 -10.67 5.82
N TYR A 200 -8.43 -11.63 5.21
CA TYR A 200 -8.07 -11.56 3.80
C TYR A 200 -9.31 -11.46 2.91
N GLN A 201 -10.38 -12.18 3.23
CA GLN A 201 -11.65 -12.04 2.53
C GLN A 201 -12.22 -10.63 2.64
N PHE A 202 -12.22 -10.05 3.83
CA PHE A 202 -12.66 -8.67 4.04
C PHE A 202 -11.83 -7.65 3.24
N ILE A 203 -10.50 -7.79 3.28
CA ILE A 203 -9.56 -6.88 2.61
C ILE A 203 -9.65 -6.98 1.07
N THR A 204 -9.85 -8.19 0.54
CA THR A 204 -9.92 -8.45 -0.91
C THR A 204 -11.31 -8.28 -1.51
N THR A 205 -12.32 -7.94 -0.72
CA THR A 205 -13.70 -7.71 -1.18
C THR A 205 -14.02 -6.21 -1.22
N PRO A 206 -14.82 -5.74 -2.21
CA PRO A 206 -15.31 -4.37 -2.21
C PRO A 206 -16.11 -4.04 -0.93
N PRO A 207 -16.04 -2.81 -0.41
CA PRO A 207 -15.36 -1.65 -0.98
C PRO A 207 -13.85 -1.57 -0.69
N PHE A 208 -13.32 -2.44 0.18
CA PHE A 208 -11.95 -2.31 0.69
C PHE A 208 -10.89 -2.67 -0.34
N SER A 209 -11.18 -3.62 -1.24
CA SER A 209 -10.29 -3.97 -2.35
C SER A 209 -10.01 -2.80 -3.31
N LYS A 210 -10.87 -1.77 -3.32
CA LYS A 210 -10.66 -0.54 -4.09
C LYS A 210 -9.32 0.14 -3.75
N TYR A 211 -8.83 -0.05 -2.53
CA TYR A 211 -7.52 0.47 -2.13
C TYR A 211 -6.40 0.06 -3.10
N PHE A 212 -6.39 -1.20 -3.55
CA PHE A 212 -5.35 -1.71 -4.45
C PHE A 212 -5.46 -1.09 -5.85
N SER A 213 -6.68 -0.89 -6.37
CA SER A 213 -6.86 -0.17 -7.63
C SER A 213 -6.46 1.30 -7.51
N ASP A 214 -6.81 1.97 -6.41
CA ASP A 214 -6.48 3.38 -6.18
C ASP A 214 -4.95 3.58 -6.06
N LEU A 215 -4.24 2.63 -5.46
CA LEU A 215 -2.77 2.61 -5.41
C LEU A 215 -2.14 2.53 -6.81
N VAL A 216 -2.64 1.63 -7.66
CA VAL A 216 -2.13 1.48 -9.04
C VAL A 216 -2.53 2.67 -9.92
N HIS A 217 -3.70 3.26 -9.71
CA HIS A 217 -4.08 4.51 -10.38
C HIS A 217 -3.15 5.68 -9.98
N SER A 218 -2.82 5.82 -8.69
CA SER A 218 -1.83 6.81 -8.24
C SER A 218 -0.46 6.62 -8.91
N LEU A 219 -0.01 5.37 -9.06
CA LEU A 219 1.22 5.04 -9.81
C LEU A 219 1.11 5.44 -11.28
N LYS A 220 -0.03 5.17 -11.93
CA LYS A 220 -0.27 5.57 -13.33
C LYS A 220 -0.21 7.09 -13.50
N GLU A 221 -0.81 7.87 -12.59
CA GLU A 221 -0.70 9.33 -12.62
C GLU A 221 0.75 9.80 -12.45
N GLN A 222 1.52 9.16 -11.56
CA GLN A 222 2.96 9.45 -11.42
C GLN A 222 3.74 9.16 -12.71
N CYS A 223 3.40 8.10 -13.43
CA CYS A 223 3.98 7.78 -14.73
C CYS A 223 3.70 8.86 -15.77
N ILE A 224 2.47 9.39 -15.82
CA ILE A 224 2.07 10.47 -16.73
C ILE A 224 2.83 11.77 -16.39
N HIS A 225 2.94 12.10 -15.10
CA HIS A 225 3.73 13.26 -14.66
C HIS A 225 5.21 13.12 -15.00
N LEU A 226 5.78 11.92 -14.87
CA LEU A 226 7.16 11.65 -15.26
C LEU A 226 7.35 11.87 -16.76
N ASP A 227 6.44 11.35 -17.60
CA ASP A 227 6.49 11.53 -19.05
C ASP A 227 6.45 13.00 -19.45
N ASN A 228 5.57 13.79 -18.82
CA ASN A 228 5.49 15.23 -19.06
C ASN A 228 6.81 15.95 -18.71
N LEU A 229 7.54 15.52 -17.67
CA LEU A 229 8.87 16.07 -17.33
C LEU A 229 9.97 15.62 -18.30
N VAL A 230 9.83 14.42 -18.88
CA VAL A 230 10.73 13.92 -19.94
C VAL A 230 10.49 14.64 -21.27
N HIS A 231 9.31 15.22 -21.49
CA HIS A 231 8.99 16.00 -22.70
C HIS A 231 8.90 17.51 -22.49
N ALA A 232 9.10 17.99 -21.26
CA ALA A 232 9.13 19.42 -20.98
C ALA A 232 10.20 20.11 -21.83
N LEU A 233 9.77 21.08 -22.66
CA LEU A 233 10.64 21.96 -23.44
C LEU A 233 11.52 22.79 -22.49
N GLU A 234 12.67 23.25 -23.02
CA GLU A 234 13.87 23.81 -22.35
C GLU A 234 13.68 24.97 -21.34
N GLU A 235 12.46 25.29 -20.91
CA GLU A 235 12.15 26.32 -19.92
C GLU A 235 12.77 26.03 -18.54
N MET A 236 12.98 24.75 -18.22
CA MET A 236 13.69 24.32 -17.01
C MET A 236 15.17 24.05 -17.31
N GLY A 237 16.08 24.72 -16.60
CA GLY A 237 17.50 24.43 -16.67
C GLY A 237 17.81 22.95 -16.37
N ILE A 238 18.81 22.38 -17.08
CA ILE A 238 19.14 20.94 -17.06
C ILE A 238 19.25 20.38 -15.63
N ASN A 239 19.94 21.09 -14.74
CA ASN A 239 20.14 20.66 -13.35
C ASN A 239 18.84 20.64 -12.53
N GLN A 240 17.91 21.56 -12.81
CA GLN A 240 16.62 21.61 -12.12
C GLN A 240 15.73 20.47 -12.58
N ARG A 241 15.63 20.28 -13.90
CA ARG A 241 14.87 19.20 -14.52
C ARG A 241 15.33 17.82 -14.02
N ARG A 242 16.63 17.61 -13.95
CA ARG A 242 17.25 16.40 -13.41
C ARG A 242 16.89 16.13 -11.96
N LYS A 243 16.95 17.15 -11.08
CA LYS A 243 16.51 17.01 -9.68
C LYS A 243 15.04 16.63 -9.57
N GLU A 244 14.19 17.22 -10.41
CA GLU A 244 12.76 16.90 -10.43
C GLU A 244 12.49 15.49 -10.94
N LEU A 245 13.20 15.05 -11.98
CA LEU A 245 13.14 13.67 -12.47
C LEU A 245 13.55 12.68 -11.37
N LEU A 246 14.68 12.90 -10.70
CA LEU A 246 15.14 12.07 -9.59
C LEU A 246 14.07 11.98 -8.49
N LEU A 247 13.54 13.11 -8.04
CA LEU A 247 12.51 13.15 -7.00
C LEU A 247 11.24 12.38 -7.39
N LYS A 248 10.83 12.45 -8.67
CA LYS A 248 9.65 11.73 -9.17
C LYS A 248 9.91 10.24 -9.34
N THR A 249 11.09 9.88 -9.82
CA THR A 249 11.54 8.49 -9.92
C THR A 249 11.65 7.84 -8.54
N ASP A 250 12.26 8.50 -7.56
CA ASP A 250 12.36 7.99 -6.18
C ASP A 250 10.97 7.69 -5.61
N ARG A 251 10.02 8.61 -5.80
CA ARG A 251 8.64 8.42 -5.35
C ARG A 251 7.96 7.24 -6.06
N LEU A 252 8.15 7.10 -7.37
CA LEU A 252 7.61 5.99 -8.14
C LEU A 252 8.17 4.66 -7.60
N VAL A 253 9.49 4.59 -7.42
CA VAL A 253 10.20 3.41 -6.92
C VAL A 253 9.77 3.06 -5.49
N ASP A 254 9.61 4.04 -4.60
CA ASP A 254 9.07 3.83 -3.24
C ASP A 254 7.69 3.16 -3.27
N ASP A 255 6.82 3.60 -4.18
CA ASP A 255 5.47 3.05 -4.34
C ASP A 255 5.50 1.63 -4.95
N LEU A 256 6.46 1.35 -5.85
CA LEU A 256 6.70 0.01 -6.39
C LEU A 256 7.24 -0.94 -5.31
N TYR A 257 8.14 -0.50 -4.43
CA TYR A 257 8.61 -1.30 -3.30
C TYR A 257 7.48 -1.61 -2.33
N TYR A 258 6.59 -0.65 -2.08
CA TYR A 258 5.41 -0.92 -1.26
C TYR A 258 4.49 -1.98 -1.89
N LEU A 259 4.25 -1.94 -3.21
CA LEU A 259 3.54 -3.02 -3.91
C LEU A 259 4.26 -4.37 -3.79
N LYS A 260 5.59 -4.37 -3.95
CA LYS A 260 6.43 -5.56 -3.77
C LYS A 260 6.25 -6.13 -2.36
N ASP A 261 6.30 -5.30 -1.32
CA ASP A 261 6.14 -5.74 0.06
C ASP A 261 4.77 -6.40 0.28
N ILE A 262 3.69 -5.88 -0.33
CA ILE A 262 2.36 -6.50 -0.29
C ILE A 262 2.37 -7.88 -0.96
N LEU A 263 3.01 -8.01 -2.13
CA LEU A 263 3.12 -9.29 -2.85
C LEU A 263 4.00 -10.31 -2.10
N CYS A 264 5.01 -9.83 -1.35
CA CYS A 264 5.89 -10.66 -0.53
C CYS A 264 5.24 -11.21 0.74
N VAL A 265 4.05 -10.75 1.12
CA VAL A 265 3.26 -11.34 2.23
C VAL A 265 3.00 -12.84 1.97
N GLY A 266 2.90 -13.25 0.70
CA GLY A 266 2.83 -14.65 0.32
C GLY A 266 1.42 -15.26 0.35
N GLU A 267 0.38 -14.45 0.64
CA GLU A 267 -1.00 -14.90 0.50
C GLU A 267 -1.49 -14.75 -0.95
N SER A 268 -2.08 -15.83 -1.47
CA SER A 268 -2.53 -15.99 -2.85
C SER A 268 -3.64 -15.03 -3.31
N ARG A 269 -4.72 -14.84 -2.56
CA ARG A 269 -5.83 -13.92 -2.85
C ARG A 269 -5.36 -12.48 -2.90
N LEU A 270 -4.57 -12.06 -1.90
CA LEU A 270 -4.00 -10.72 -1.86
C LEU A 270 -3.07 -10.50 -3.05
N SER A 271 -2.16 -11.45 -3.29
CA SER A 271 -1.24 -11.41 -4.41
C SER A 271 -1.95 -11.36 -5.76
N ASN A 272 -3.04 -12.12 -5.91
CA ASN A 272 -3.85 -12.13 -7.13
C ASN A 272 -4.51 -10.78 -7.37
N VAL A 273 -5.19 -10.20 -6.37
CA VAL A 273 -5.85 -8.89 -6.53
C VAL A 273 -4.85 -7.81 -6.90
N VAL A 274 -3.70 -7.74 -6.21
CA VAL A 274 -2.67 -6.73 -6.50
C VAL A 274 -2.06 -6.95 -7.89
N THR A 275 -1.67 -8.18 -8.23
CA THR A 275 -1.10 -8.51 -9.54
C THR A 275 -2.07 -8.16 -10.68
N GLN A 276 -3.36 -8.47 -10.52
CA GLN A 276 -4.37 -8.15 -11.53
C GLN A 276 -4.54 -6.65 -11.71
N ASN A 277 -4.54 -5.87 -10.63
CA ASN A 277 -4.59 -4.41 -10.73
C ASN A 277 -3.35 -3.85 -11.45
N VAL A 278 -2.14 -4.33 -11.12
CA VAL A 278 -0.90 -3.92 -11.79
C VAL A 278 -0.92 -4.27 -13.28
N ILE A 279 -1.36 -5.48 -13.65
CA ILE A 279 -1.43 -5.90 -15.04
C ILE A 279 -2.46 -5.05 -15.81
N ASN A 280 -3.69 -4.95 -15.30
CA ASN A 280 -4.81 -4.38 -16.04
C ASN A 280 -4.79 -2.84 -16.06
N LEU A 281 -4.41 -2.20 -14.96
CA LEU A 281 -4.48 -0.73 -14.83
C LEU A 281 -3.16 -0.03 -15.18
N LEU A 282 -2.02 -0.74 -15.15
CA LEU A 282 -0.69 -0.17 -15.42
C LEU A 282 0.01 -0.83 -16.62
N LEU A 283 0.33 -2.12 -16.56
CA LEU A 283 1.14 -2.77 -17.62
C LEU A 283 0.43 -2.80 -18.97
N PHE A 284 -0.84 -3.22 -19.02
CA PHE A 284 -1.58 -3.30 -20.27
C PHE A 284 -1.70 -1.92 -20.96
N PRO A 285 -2.12 -0.84 -20.27
CA PRO A 285 -2.13 0.50 -20.84
C PRO A 285 -0.76 1.03 -21.31
N ILE A 286 0.35 0.59 -20.69
CA ILE A 286 1.71 1.00 -21.08
C ILE A 286 2.20 0.20 -22.31
N LEU A 287 2.01 -1.12 -22.31
CA LEU A 287 2.51 -2.00 -23.36
C LEU A 287 1.69 -1.92 -24.64
N HIS A 288 0.37 -1.69 -24.54
CA HIS A 288 -0.50 -1.68 -25.71
C HIS A 288 -0.11 -0.59 -26.75
N PRO A 289 0.12 0.69 -26.38
CA PRO A 289 0.61 1.71 -27.32
C PRO A 289 1.99 1.40 -27.91
N LEU A 290 2.91 0.83 -27.10
CA LEU A 290 4.24 0.40 -27.56
C LEU A 290 4.14 -0.61 -28.71
N LEU A 291 3.16 -1.51 -28.63
CA LEU A 291 2.91 -2.50 -29.67
C LEU A 291 2.17 -1.93 -30.88
N GLN A 292 1.45 -0.81 -30.76
CA GLN A 292 0.60 -0.31 -31.85
C GLN A 292 1.27 0.70 -32.79
N LEU A 293 2.32 1.45 -32.37
CA LEU A 293 3.21 2.40 -33.10
C LEU A 293 2.65 3.25 -34.27
N ARG A 294 1.37 3.13 -34.64
CA ARG A 294 0.75 3.69 -35.83
C ARG A 294 -0.74 3.86 -35.59
N GLN A 295 -1.10 4.72 -34.63
CA GLN A 295 -2.28 5.62 -34.69
C GLN A 295 -2.46 6.44 -33.39
N SER A 296 -2.40 7.76 -33.59
CA SER A 296 -2.99 8.92 -32.90
C SER A 296 -3.54 8.85 -31.47
N GLY A 297 -3.23 9.90 -30.69
CA GLY A 297 -4.20 10.56 -29.80
C GLY A 297 -3.78 10.73 -28.33
N GLY A 298 -3.13 11.85 -28.01
CA GLY A 298 -3.33 12.68 -26.81
C GLY A 298 -3.13 12.17 -25.37
N SER A 299 -3.06 10.87 -25.06
CA SER A 299 -3.02 10.41 -23.66
C SER A 299 -2.10 9.22 -23.37
N ASN A 300 -1.32 8.78 -24.35
CA ASN A 300 -0.42 7.65 -24.19
C ASN A 300 0.97 8.15 -23.79
N LEU A 301 1.58 7.44 -22.84
CA LEU A 301 2.97 7.68 -22.43
C LEU A 301 3.89 7.54 -23.65
N SER A 302 4.95 8.34 -23.68
CA SER A 302 5.95 8.18 -24.73
C SER A 302 6.60 6.79 -24.70
N PRO A 303 7.11 6.29 -25.83
CA PRO A 303 7.76 4.98 -25.88
C PRO A 303 8.95 4.85 -24.91
N ILE A 304 9.74 5.92 -24.77
CA ILE A 304 10.92 5.95 -23.89
C ILE A 304 10.50 5.78 -22.42
N THR A 305 9.54 6.59 -21.95
CA THR A 305 9.04 6.52 -20.58
C THR A 305 8.34 5.19 -20.31
N SER A 306 7.60 4.67 -21.29
CA SER A 306 6.93 3.37 -21.20
C SER A 306 7.93 2.23 -20.96
N LEU A 307 9.00 2.15 -21.78
CA LEU A 307 10.05 1.14 -21.64
C LEU A 307 10.78 1.25 -20.30
N TYR A 308 11.04 2.48 -19.85
CA TYR A 308 11.64 2.74 -18.55
C TYR A 308 10.77 2.23 -17.40
N ILE A 309 9.48 2.58 -17.36
CA ILE A 309 8.55 2.15 -16.30
C ILE A 309 8.41 0.62 -16.28
N VAL A 310 8.30 -0.03 -17.45
CA VAL A 310 8.22 -1.49 -17.53
C VAL A 310 9.50 -2.13 -16.99
N SER A 311 10.66 -1.55 -17.29
CA SER A 311 11.94 -2.03 -16.74
C SER A 311 11.96 -1.90 -15.21
N CYS A 312 11.52 -0.77 -14.66
CA CYS A 312 11.40 -0.58 -13.20
C CYS A 312 10.45 -1.59 -12.55
N LEU A 313 9.30 -1.87 -13.18
CA LEU A 313 8.34 -2.87 -12.69
C LEU A 313 8.97 -4.26 -12.59
N ILE A 314 9.74 -4.68 -13.62
CA ILE A 314 10.44 -5.97 -13.60
C ILE A 314 11.54 -5.99 -12.53
N GLN A 315 12.32 -4.90 -12.39
CA GLN A 315 13.43 -4.84 -11.43
C GLN A 315 12.95 -4.82 -9.98
N VAL A 316 11.91 -4.02 -9.68
CA VAL A 316 11.44 -3.83 -8.32
C VAL A 316 10.47 -4.92 -7.93
N ILE A 317 9.35 -5.05 -8.65
CA ILE A 317 8.30 -6.01 -8.30
C ILE A 317 8.76 -7.43 -8.68
N GLY A 318 9.21 -7.62 -9.91
CA GLY A 318 9.58 -8.93 -10.44
C GLY A 318 8.40 -9.91 -10.42
N GLY A 319 8.70 -11.19 -10.17
CA GLY A 319 7.70 -12.24 -10.08
C GLY A 319 7.31 -12.82 -11.43
N LYS A 320 7.18 -14.15 -11.47
CA LYS A 320 6.90 -14.92 -12.70
C LYS A 320 5.72 -14.38 -13.49
N SER A 321 4.63 -14.00 -12.82
CA SER A 321 3.42 -13.48 -13.49
C SER A 321 3.71 -12.21 -14.30
N ILE A 322 4.35 -11.20 -13.70
CA ILE A 322 4.64 -9.92 -14.33
C ILE A 322 5.74 -10.07 -15.39
N VAL A 323 6.83 -10.76 -15.07
CA VAL A 323 7.96 -10.95 -15.98
C VAL A 323 7.54 -11.73 -17.21
N ASN A 324 6.83 -12.85 -17.04
CA ASN A 324 6.33 -13.63 -18.17
C ASN A 324 5.23 -12.89 -18.93
N TYR A 325 4.41 -12.06 -18.28
CA TYR A 325 3.45 -11.19 -18.97
C TYR A 325 4.16 -10.22 -19.92
N VAL A 326 5.16 -9.48 -19.43
CA VAL A 326 5.92 -8.53 -20.26
C VAL A 326 6.66 -9.27 -21.36
N ALA A 327 7.40 -10.33 -21.04
CA ALA A 327 8.13 -11.12 -22.03
C ALA A 327 7.18 -11.72 -23.07
N GLY A 328 6.03 -12.25 -22.63
CA GLY A 328 5.03 -12.84 -23.49
C GLY A 328 4.46 -11.84 -24.49
N VAL A 329 4.14 -10.63 -24.03
CA VAL A 329 3.63 -9.54 -24.88
C VAL A 329 4.70 -9.03 -25.86
N LEU A 330 5.94 -8.87 -25.42
CA LEU A 330 7.03 -8.35 -26.26
C LEU A 330 7.55 -9.38 -27.28
N LEU A 331 7.58 -10.65 -26.90
CA LEU A 331 8.08 -11.76 -27.71
C LEU A 331 6.97 -12.47 -28.50
N TYR A 332 5.71 -12.07 -28.32
CA TYR A 332 4.54 -12.65 -28.99
C TYR A 332 4.74 -12.90 -30.50
N PRO A 333 5.37 -11.97 -31.27
CA PRO A 333 5.64 -12.21 -32.68
C PRO A 333 6.55 -13.38 -32.99
N TYR A 334 7.44 -13.72 -32.06
CA TYR A 334 8.45 -14.77 -32.22
C TYR A 334 7.95 -16.12 -31.67
N MET A 335 6.84 -16.15 -30.93
CA MET A 335 6.26 -17.38 -30.40
C MET A 335 5.75 -18.29 -31.50
N SER A 336 6.08 -19.59 -31.39
CA SER A 336 5.45 -20.63 -32.22
C SER A 336 3.96 -20.76 -31.90
N SER A 337 3.16 -21.23 -32.85
CA SER A 337 1.70 -21.37 -32.70
C SER A 337 1.29 -22.14 -31.45
N SER A 338 1.99 -23.24 -31.14
CA SER A 338 1.72 -24.04 -29.93
C SER A 338 2.01 -23.31 -28.61
N VAL A 339 2.98 -22.39 -28.60
CA VAL A 339 3.32 -21.59 -27.40
C VAL A 339 2.35 -20.43 -27.25
N ARG A 340 1.89 -19.87 -28.38
CA ARG A 340 0.87 -18.82 -28.45
C ARG A 340 -0.48 -19.30 -27.92
N ASP A 341 -0.96 -20.46 -28.35
CA ASP A 341 -2.24 -21.03 -27.90
C ASP A 341 -2.24 -21.35 -26.38
N ALA A 342 -1.11 -21.84 -25.86
CA ALA A 342 -0.94 -22.10 -24.43
C ALA A 342 -0.88 -20.81 -23.60
N TRP A 343 -0.22 -19.76 -24.13
CA TRP A 343 -0.13 -18.45 -23.52
C TRP A 343 -1.49 -17.73 -23.49
N GLU A 344 -2.24 -17.76 -24.58
CA GLU A 344 -3.59 -17.19 -24.68
C GLU A 344 -4.59 -17.86 -23.71
N ALA A 345 -4.50 -19.18 -23.54
CA ALA A 345 -5.31 -19.90 -22.56
C ALA A 345 -4.97 -19.51 -21.10
N CYS A 346 -3.67 -19.39 -20.78
CA CYS A 346 -3.19 -18.94 -19.46
C CYS A 346 -3.60 -17.50 -19.16
N LEU A 347 -3.40 -16.57 -20.11
CA LEU A 347 -3.84 -15.17 -20.01
C LEU A 347 -5.34 -15.06 -19.81
N SER A 348 -6.13 -15.79 -20.59
CA SER A 348 -7.59 -15.76 -20.49
C SER A 348 -8.07 -16.27 -19.13
N SER A 349 -7.47 -17.34 -18.60
CA SER A 349 -7.80 -17.86 -17.28
C SER A 349 -7.37 -16.92 -16.14
N ALA A 350 -6.23 -16.23 -16.27
CA ALA A 350 -5.74 -15.29 -15.26
C ALA A 350 -6.50 -13.96 -15.27
N VAL A 351 -6.88 -13.46 -16.46
CA VAL A 351 -7.55 -12.16 -16.64
C VAL A 351 -9.08 -12.28 -16.47
N PHE A 352 -9.72 -13.39 -16.86
CA PHE A 352 -11.19 -13.51 -16.82
C PHE A 352 -11.78 -14.25 -15.61
N ASN A 353 -11.07 -15.18 -14.96
CA ASN A 353 -11.70 -16.04 -13.93
C ASN A 353 -12.11 -15.32 -12.63
N HIS A 354 -11.73 -14.05 -12.43
CA HIS A 354 -12.15 -13.27 -11.25
C HIS A 354 -13.01 -12.03 -11.58
N PHE A 355 -13.35 -11.79 -12.85
CA PHE A 355 -14.30 -10.73 -13.22
C PHE A 355 -15.77 -11.13 -13.01
N ASN A 356 -16.08 -12.43 -12.91
CA ASN A 356 -17.47 -12.91 -12.90
C ASN A 356 -18.17 -12.96 -11.54
N ASP A 357 -17.51 -12.58 -10.43
CA ASP A 357 -18.15 -12.58 -9.10
C ASP A 357 -18.66 -11.21 -8.64
N MET A 358 -18.60 -10.18 -9.50
CA MET A 358 -19.05 -8.83 -9.15
C MET A 358 -20.23 -8.28 -9.98
N GLU A 359 -21.05 -9.14 -10.59
CA GLU A 359 -22.37 -8.75 -11.10
C GLU A 359 -23.41 -9.86 -10.89
N LYS A 360 -24.03 -9.91 -9.71
CA LYS A 360 -25.35 -10.54 -9.54
C LYS A 360 -26.32 -9.55 -8.92
N SER A 361 -26.99 -8.79 -9.79
CA SER A 361 -28.29 -8.19 -9.51
C SER A 361 -29.35 -8.95 -10.33
N PRO A 362 -30.48 -9.39 -9.74
CA PRO A 362 -31.46 -10.19 -10.46
C PRO A 362 -32.46 -9.27 -11.15
N CYS A 363 -32.61 -9.41 -12.47
CA CYS A 363 -33.90 -9.10 -13.08
C CYS A 363 -34.17 -9.96 -14.30
N SER A 364 -35.25 -10.72 -14.19
CA SER A 364 -35.84 -11.62 -15.18
C SER A 364 -36.50 -10.85 -16.33
N THR A 365 -36.33 -11.30 -17.58
CA THR A 365 -37.45 -11.66 -18.48
C THR A 365 -36.93 -12.39 -19.72
N LYS A 366 -37.70 -13.40 -20.15
CA LYS A 366 -37.42 -14.33 -21.24
C LYS A 366 -37.45 -13.65 -22.62
N SER A 367 -36.57 -14.08 -23.53
CA SER A 367 -36.90 -14.30 -24.94
C SER A 367 -35.94 -15.34 -25.52
N GLU A 368 -36.51 -16.37 -26.14
CA GLU A 368 -35.82 -17.37 -26.96
C GLU A 368 -35.26 -16.75 -28.24
N GLY A 369 -34.17 -17.32 -28.75
CA GLY A 369 -33.55 -16.96 -30.02
C GLY A 369 -32.08 -17.38 -30.04
N ALA A 370 -31.81 -18.57 -30.57
CA ALA A 370 -30.47 -19.08 -30.80
C ALA A 370 -29.71 -18.19 -31.80
N GLU A 371 -28.49 -17.76 -31.45
CA GLU A 371 -27.34 -17.65 -32.36
C GLU A 371 -26.07 -17.27 -31.58
N SER A 372 -24.94 -17.71 -32.13
CA SER A 372 -23.58 -17.79 -31.58
C SER A 372 -23.10 -16.63 -30.69
N VAL A 373 -22.56 -16.98 -29.52
CA VAL A 373 -21.81 -16.10 -28.63
C VAL A 373 -20.50 -15.67 -29.31
N ASN A 374 -20.51 -14.46 -29.87
CA ASN A 374 -19.30 -13.68 -30.13
C ASN A 374 -18.73 -13.22 -28.78
N GLY A 375 -17.72 -13.94 -28.29
CA GLY A 375 -16.80 -13.41 -27.27
C GLY A 375 -16.02 -12.22 -27.84
N SER A 376 -15.77 -11.22 -26.99
CA SER A 376 -15.19 -9.92 -27.35
C SER A 376 -13.81 -10.01 -28.05
N PRO A 377 -13.46 -9.06 -28.92
CA PRO A 377 -12.38 -9.20 -29.91
C PRO A 377 -11.00 -8.66 -29.45
N LEU A 378 -10.59 -8.88 -28.19
CA LEU A 378 -9.32 -8.30 -27.67
C LEU A 378 -8.06 -9.12 -28.02
N CYS A 379 -8.15 -10.42 -28.31
CA CYS A 379 -6.98 -11.28 -28.52
C CYS A 379 -6.49 -11.39 -29.98
N ARG A 380 -7.23 -10.95 -30.99
CA ARG A 380 -6.92 -11.37 -32.37
C ARG A 380 -5.83 -10.59 -33.09
N HIS A 381 -5.34 -9.45 -32.61
CA HIS A 381 -4.38 -8.63 -33.35
C HIS A 381 -3.27 -8.05 -32.45
N PHE A 382 -2.33 -8.89 -32.01
CA PHE A 382 -0.99 -8.40 -31.63
C PHE A 382 -0.11 -8.38 -32.90
N PRO A 383 0.36 -7.21 -33.37
CA PRO A 383 1.09 -7.11 -34.62
C PRO A 383 2.52 -7.69 -34.52
N GLU A 384 2.97 -8.31 -35.60
CA GLU A 384 4.26 -8.98 -35.76
C GLU A 384 5.45 -7.99 -35.63
N GLY A 385 6.50 -8.38 -34.90
CA GLY A 385 7.91 -7.98 -35.10
C GLY A 385 8.49 -6.79 -34.33
N ARG A 386 7.79 -6.12 -33.42
CA ARG A 386 8.07 -4.69 -33.13
C ARG A 386 9.15 -4.34 -32.10
N ILE A 387 9.60 -5.24 -31.22
CA ILE A 387 10.69 -4.88 -30.29
C ILE A 387 12.02 -4.64 -31.01
N LEU A 388 12.26 -5.35 -32.13
CA LEU A 388 13.42 -5.11 -32.98
C LEU A 388 13.37 -3.73 -33.65
N ASP A 389 12.18 -3.28 -34.06
CA ASP A 389 12.00 -1.92 -34.62
C ASP A 389 12.31 -0.83 -33.60
N LEU A 390 12.03 -1.07 -32.31
CA LEU A 390 12.37 -0.13 -31.23
C LEU A 390 13.89 -0.10 -30.95
N ILE A 391 14.57 -1.25 -31.02
CA ILE A 391 16.04 -1.36 -30.87
C ILE A 391 16.77 -0.71 -32.04
N LEU A 392 16.27 -0.92 -33.26
CA LEU A 392 16.84 -0.38 -34.50
C LEU A 392 16.35 1.04 -34.81
N SER A 393 15.69 1.71 -33.86
CA SER A 393 15.23 3.08 -34.04
C SER A 393 16.41 4.04 -34.18
N ASP A 394 16.29 5.01 -35.10
CA ASP A 394 17.23 6.13 -35.26
C ASP A 394 17.32 7.01 -33.99
N ASN A 395 16.33 6.92 -33.10
CA ASN A 395 16.38 7.61 -31.82
C ASN A 395 17.22 6.80 -30.81
N HIS A 396 18.46 7.26 -30.57
CA HIS A 396 19.38 6.63 -29.63
C HIS A 396 18.78 6.40 -28.23
N SER A 397 17.97 7.31 -27.71
CA SER A 397 17.33 7.14 -26.40
C SER A 397 16.29 6.02 -26.40
N LEU A 398 15.56 5.84 -27.51
CA LEU A 398 14.59 4.76 -27.66
C LEU A 398 15.28 3.40 -27.83
N SER A 399 16.35 3.34 -28.62
CA SER A 399 17.18 2.16 -28.78
C SER A 399 17.79 1.71 -27.44
N LEU A 400 18.37 2.65 -26.68
CA LEU A 400 18.95 2.38 -25.36
C LEU A 400 17.90 1.89 -24.35
N ALA A 401 16.73 2.52 -24.28
CA ALA A 401 15.65 2.10 -23.38
C ALA A 401 15.15 0.67 -23.73
N SER A 402 15.12 0.32 -25.02
CA SER A 402 14.72 -1.00 -25.50
C SER A 402 15.75 -2.07 -25.11
N LEU A 403 17.04 -1.78 -25.27
CA LEU A 403 18.13 -2.66 -24.84
C LEU A 403 18.15 -2.86 -23.33
N PHE A 404 17.90 -1.80 -22.55
CA PHE A 404 17.82 -1.89 -21.09
C PHE A 404 16.69 -2.80 -20.62
N LEU A 405 15.52 -2.71 -21.25
CA LEU A 405 14.39 -3.59 -20.96
C LEU A 405 14.73 -5.06 -21.28
N LEU A 406 15.35 -5.32 -22.43
CA LEU A 406 15.77 -6.68 -22.80
C LEU A 406 16.80 -7.24 -21.81
N LEU A 407 17.80 -6.44 -21.42
CA LEU A 407 18.78 -6.85 -20.43
C LEU A 407 18.10 -7.20 -19.10
N THR A 408 17.19 -6.33 -18.66
CA THR A 408 16.41 -6.53 -17.43
C THR A 408 15.59 -7.82 -17.47
N LEU A 409 15.00 -8.15 -18.62
CA LEU A 409 14.31 -9.43 -18.82
C LEU A 409 15.27 -10.62 -18.77
N THR A 410 16.43 -10.53 -19.44
CA THR A 410 17.42 -11.63 -19.43
C THR A 410 18.04 -11.90 -18.06
N GLU A 411 18.20 -10.88 -17.22
CA GLU A 411 18.76 -11.00 -15.88
C GLU A 411 17.74 -11.48 -14.85
N SER A 412 16.45 -11.44 -15.18
CA SER A 412 15.38 -11.87 -14.27
C SER A 412 15.36 -13.38 -14.09
N GLN A 413 15.46 -13.82 -12.83
CA GLN A 413 15.33 -15.24 -12.44
C GLN A 413 13.89 -15.77 -12.57
N ASP A 414 12.91 -14.87 -12.75
CA ASP A 414 11.49 -15.19 -12.86
C ASP A 414 11.05 -15.49 -14.29
N LEU A 415 11.93 -15.27 -15.28
CA LEU A 415 11.64 -15.52 -16.69
C LEU A 415 11.60 -17.02 -16.98
N GLU A 416 10.51 -17.48 -17.59
CA GLU A 416 10.39 -18.88 -18.01
C GLU A 416 11.48 -19.28 -19.02
N ASP A 417 12.06 -20.48 -18.85
CA ASP A 417 13.17 -21.00 -19.69
C ASP A 417 12.88 -20.93 -21.19
N LYS A 418 11.62 -21.19 -21.59
CA LYS A 418 11.19 -21.08 -22.99
C LYS A 418 11.30 -19.65 -23.50
N LEU A 419 10.84 -18.67 -22.73
CA LEU A 419 10.94 -17.25 -23.08
C LEU A 419 12.39 -16.76 -23.02
N ALA A 420 13.16 -17.22 -22.02
CA ALA A 420 14.58 -16.89 -21.88
C ALA A 420 15.42 -17.30 -23.10
N SER A 421 15.13 -18.47 -23.69
CA SER A 421 15.78 -18.92 -24.92
C SER A 421 15.50 -17.98 -26.10
N MET A 422 14.31 -17.39 -26.16
CA MET A 422 13.88 -16.50 -27.25
C MET A 422 14.45 -15.08 -27.08
N VAL A 423 14.52 -14.57 -25.85
CA VAL A 423 15.23 -13.31 -25.56
C VAL A 423 16.71 -13.45 -25.93
N SER A 424 17.34 -14.56 -25.54
CA SER A 424 18.74 -14.84 -25.86
C SER A 424 18.98 -14.94 -27.37
N LEU A 425 18.08 -15.56 -28.14
CA LEU A 425 18.17 -15.62 -29.60
C LEU A 425 18.05 -14.23 -30.25
N SER A 426 17.15 -13.37 -29.75
CA SER A 426 17.03 -11.98 -30.22
C SER A 426 18.28 -11.15 -29.93
N ALA A 427 18.98 -11.42 -28.81
CA ALA A 427 20.24 -10.77 -28.46
C ALA A 427 21.45 -11.36 -29.22
N MET A 428 21.47 -12.68 -29.46
CA MET A 428 22.60 -13.38 -30.08
C MET A 428 22.63 -13.30 -31.61
N GLN A 429 21.49 -13.12 -32.29
CA GLN A 429 21.47 -12.99 -33.76
C GLN A 429 22.29 -11.80 -34.31
N HIS A 430 22.75 -10.88 -33.45
CA HIS A 430 23.64 -9.78 -33.84
C HIS A 430 24.94 -9.64 -33.02
N GLY A 431 25.24 -10.60 -32.14
CA GLY A 431 26.48 -10.63 -31.35
C GLY A 431 27.69 -11.23 -32.07
N ASN A 432 27.94 -10.91 -33.34
CA ASN A 432 29.19 -11.32 -34.03
C ASN A 432 30.15 -10.13 -34.12
N GLY A 433 30.67 -9.74 -32.95
CA GLY A 433 31.53 -8.56 -32.80
C GLY A 433 32.25 -8.53 -31.45
N GLY A 434 33.00 -9.58 -31.13
CA GLY A 434 34.18 -9.51 -30.25
C GLY A 434 33.98 -9.32 -28.74
N LYS A 435 34.75 -10.08 -27.95
CA LYS A 435 34.89 -10.02 -26.48
C LYS A 435 35.26 -8.65 -25.89
N TYR A 436 35.44 -7.60 -26.71
CA TYR A 436 35.65 -6.21 -26.29
C TYR A 436 34.36 -5.49 -25.87
N THR A 437 33.19 -6.10 -26.08
CA THR A 437 31.87 -5.51 -25.78
C THR A 437 31.37 -5.75 -24.35
N ARG A 438 32.04 -6.56 -23.51
CA ARG A 438 31.59 -6.75 -22.11
C ARG A 438 32.13 -5.72 -21.14
N GLU A 439 33.35 -5.22 -21.33
CA GLU A 439 34.00 -4.28 -20.39
C GLU A 439 33.71 -2.81 -20.74
N VAL A 440 33.61 -2.47 -22.02
CA VAL A 440 33.30 -1.10 -22.48
C VAL A 440 31.84 -0.74 -22.19
N TYR A 441 30.92 -1.69 -22.36
CA TYR A 441 29.51 -1.46 -22.03
C TYR A 441 29.29 -1.39 -20.52
N ALA A 442 30.07 -2.07 -19.67
CA ALA A 442 29.91 -1.95 -18.21
C ALA A 442 30.39 -0.59 -17.65
N SER A 443 31.44 0.00 -18.22
CA SER A 443 31.90 1.34 -17.82
C SER A 443 31.02 2.46 -18.35
N ASP A 444 30.55 2.34 -19.60
CA ASP A 444 29.62 3.30 -20.18
C ASP A 444 28.20 3.16 -19.59
N PHE A 445 27.77 1.95 -19.21
CA PHE A 445 26.51 1.72 -18.47
C PHE A 445 26.53 2.31 -17.06
N LYS A 446 27.65 2.28 -16.35
CA LYS A 446 27.77 2.93 -15.05
C LYS A 446 27.69 4.46 -15.20
N CYS A 447 28.22 5.01 -16.29
CA CYS A 447 28.09 6.42 -16.66
C CYS A 447 26.64 6.79 -17.06
N ILE A 448 25.89 5.86 -17.67
CA ILE A 448 24.49 6.07 -18.12
C ILE A 448 23.48 5.93 -16.98
N ILE A 449 23.67 4.96 -16.06
CA ILE A 449 22.95 4.94 -14.78
C ILE A 449 23.28 6.23 -14.01
N GLU A 450 24.53 6.71 -14.03
CA GLU A 450 24.86 8.02 -13.46
C GLU A 450 24.26 9.21 -14.24
N CYS A 451 23.93 9.13 -15.53
CA CYS A 451 23.22 10.21 -16.24
C CYS A 451 21.72 10.27 -15.93
N PHE A 452 21.11 9.16 -15.51
CA PHE A 452 19.75 9.12 -14.96
C PHE A 452 19.71 9.21 -13.42
N SER A 453 20.85 9.02 -12.75
CA SER A 453 21.01 9.01 -11.28
C SER A 453 21.88 10.15 -10.71
N LYS A 454 22.42 11.08 -11.51
CA LYS A 454 23.12 12.28 -11.03
C LYS A 454 22.56 13.54 -11.62
#